data_AF-A0A2T9KD71-F1
#
_entry.id   AF-A0A2T9KD71-F1
#
_cell.length_a   1.000
_cell.length_b   1.000
_cell.length_c   1.000
_cell.angle_alpha   90.00
_cell.angle_beta   90.00
_cell.angle_gamma   90.00
#
_symmetry.space_group_name_H-M   'P 1'
#
loop_
_entity.id
_entity.type
_entity.pdbx_description
1 polymer ?
#
loop_
_entity_poly.entity_id
_entity_poly.type
_entity_poly.pdbx_seq_one_letter_code
_entity_poly.pdbx_strand_id
1 'polypeptide(L)'
;MSLLRSGSIPWLLAHEMRLGFRALTGKRAMGGVGAMIGLAILALLMLTGGVIIGLAARRFDVPVIPLSAAVALACCATAFTLMLSQTLAAASEALYERGDLDLLFSSPIPPRTVLFVRALGVAAGVLTVFLIFVTPLLGPAVFLGHPEWLGLFGVLAALALLATATGLTLAMALFKLIGPRRTRTVAQVLAALTGAAFFLASQIRTIMGEKASESLFQSLARDAAEGRVTIPPIGYWPLKAMLGEPLPLLAMVAIGAGAFVLSALSLGKRFADAAAAAATQGAEASAAKPVKGRDRAFARGVFAATLAKEVRLILRDAALLSQVLLRVLYLVPTALILSRTAGHGDGGAALAGGAGVVVFLAGQVAGSLSWITLSAEESPDLLAVSPAATRSLRRAKLAAALLPVALLLAVPLAMLLWLAPVAALWTALGAGLSAWSCGLINVWHQKPGKRADFKRRRGASWFATLAEVVVSALLAGGAGLAVAGLASWALIPLAFAGLAMLALRRSDEQIAKVLRMA
;
A
#
# COMPACT_ATOMS: atom_id res chain seq x y z
N MET A 1 -32.64 3.82 10.59
CA MET A 1 -32.54 2.37 10.33
C MET A 1 -33.82 1.60 10.68
N SER A 2 -34.86 2.24 11.23
CA SER A 2 -36.20 1.66 11.43
C SER A 2 -36.99 1.41 10.14
N LEU A 3 -36.53 1.94 9.00
CA LEU A 3 -37.22 1.85 7.71
C LEU A 3 -36.78 0.65 6.83
N LEU A 4 -35.72 -0.08 7.19
CA LEU A 4 -35.21 -1.21 6.40
C LEU A 4 -35.48 -2.52 7.15
N ARG A 5 -36.13 -3.48 6.49
CA ARG A 5 -36.44 -4.81 7.07
C ARG A 5 -35.14 -5.51 7.49
N SER A 6 -35.10 -5.98 8.74
CA SER A 6 -33.96 -6.75 9.27
C SER A 6 -33.68 -7.98 8.40
N GLY A 7 -32.41 -8.25 8.12
CA GLY A 7 -31.98 -9.36 7.25
C GLY A 7 -32.13 -9.12 5.74
N SER A 8 -32.66 -7.98 5.30
CA SER A 8 -32.72 -7.62 3.87
C SER A 8 -31.35 -7.16 3.32
N ILE A 9 -31.15 -7.28 2.00
CA ILE A 9 -29.93 -6.82 1.30
C ILE A 9 -29.61 -5.35 1.63
N PRO A 10 -30.55 -4.39 1.54
CA PRO A 10 -30.25 -2.98 1.85
C PRO A 10 -29.87 -2.76 3.32
N TRP A 11 -30.49 -3.49 4.24
CA TRP A 11 -30.19 -3.39 5.68
C TRP A 11 -28.77 -3.86 5.98
N LEU A 12 -28.39 -5.03 5.44
CA LEU A 12 -27.05 -5.58 5.59
C LEU A 12 -26.00 -4.69 4.90
N LEU A 13 -26.28 -4.19 3.70
CA LEU A 13 -25.39 -3.30 2.97
C LEU A 13 -25.13 -2.00 3.73
N ALA A 14 -26.16 -1.38 4.30
CA ALA A 14 -26.01 -0.19 5.12
C ALA A 14 -25.09 -0.44 6.34
N HIS A 15 -25.16 -1.64 6.92
CA HIS A 15 -24.27 -2.04 8.01
C HIS A 15 -22.82 -2.23 7.54
N GLU A 16 -22.61 -2.89 6.41
CA GLU A 16 -21.29 -3.04 5.80
C GLU A 16 -20.68 -1.69 5.41
N MET A 17 -21.45 -0.77 4.82
CA MET A 17 -21.01 0.59 4.52
C MET A 17 -20.64 1.37 5.77
N ARG A 18 -21.39 1.22 6.86
CA ARG A 18 -21.06 1.83 8.15
C ARG A 18 -19.78 1.24 8.73
N LEU A 19 -19.57 -0.07 8.60
CA LEU A 19 -18.34 -0.74 9.04
C LEU A 19 -17.13 -0.27 8.22
N GLY A 20 -17.27 -0.19 6.89
CA GLY A 20 -16.24 0.37 6.00
C GLY A 20 -15.93 1.83 6.32
N PHE A 21 -16.96 2.65 6.54
CA PHE A 21 -16.80 4.04 6.96
C PHE A 21 -16.09 4.14 8.32
N ARG A 22 -16.43 3.30 9.30
CA ARG A 22 -15.73 3.22 10.59
C ARG A 22 -14.29 2.75 10.47
N ALA A 23 -14.00 1.85 9.52
CA ALA A 23 -12.64 1.39 9.25
C ALA A 23 -11.78 2.51 8.61
N LEU A 24 -12.35 3.30 7.71
CA LEU A 24 -11.72 4.49 7.12
C LEU A 24 -11.52 5.60 8.16
N THR A 25 -12.49 5.78 9.06
CA THR A 25 -12.52 6.91 10.00
C THR A 25 -11.80 6.64 11.33
N GLY A 26 -11.60 5.37 11.70
CA GLY A 26 -10.98 4.95 12.95
C GLY A 26 -11.64 5.55 14.20
N LYS A 27 -11.41 4.99 15.39
CA LYS A 27 -11.92 5.61 16.64
C LYS A 27 -11.30 6.97 16.98
N ARG A 28 -10.36 7.50 16.16
CA ARG A 28 -9.59 8.72 16.44
C ARG A 28 -9.35 9.65 15.25
N ALA A 29 -9.57 9.25 13.99
CA ALA A 29 -9.12 10.06 12.86
C ALA A 29 -10.10 11.18 12.50
N MET A 30 -11.42 10.93 12.55
CA MET A 30 -12.42 11.92 12.10
C MET A 30 -12.73 13.05 13.11
N GLY A 31 -12.37 12.89 14.38
CA GLY A 31 -12.42 13.96 15.39
C GLY A 31 -11.08 14.65 15.64
N GLY A 32 -10.02 14.25 14.91
CA GLY A 32 -8.67 14.78 15.09
C GLY A 32 -8.21 15.64 13.92
N VAL A 33 -7.16 16.44 14.16
CA VAL A 33 -6.52 17.33 13.17
C VAL A 33 -6.22 16.63 11.84
N GLY A 34 -5.91 15.32 11.85
CA GLY A 34 -5.62 14.54 10.65
C GLY A 34 -6.77 14.45 9.62
N ALA A 35 -8.03 14.30 10.05
CA ALA A 35 -9.15 14.32 9.10
C ALA A 35 -9.42 15.71 8.55
N MET A 36 -9.22 16.76 9.36
CA MET A 36 -9.29 18.14 8.87
C MET A 36 -8.21 18.41 7.83
N ILE A 37 -6.98 17.94 8.05
CA ILE A 37 -5.90 18.04 7.05
C ILE A 37 -6.26 17.28 5.77
N GLY A 38 -6.75 16.04 5.88
CA GLY A 38 -7.17 15.26 4.71
C GLY A 38 -8.29 15.94 3.91
N LEU A 39 -9.30 16.45 4.60
CA LEU A 39 -10.39 17.23 3.99
C LEU A 39 -9.88 18.55 3.40
N ALA A 40 -8.96 19.24 4.07
CA ALA A 40 -8.36 20.48 3.57
C ALA A 40 -7.53 20.22 2.30
N ILE A 41 -6.78 19.12 2.23
CA ILE A 41 -6.05 18.72 1.03
C ILE A 41 -7.02 18.42 -0.12
N LEU A 42 -8.08 17.66 0.13
CA LEU A 42 -9.10 17.37 -0.90
C LEU A 42 -9.82 18.64 -1.36
N ALA A 43 -10.16 19.53 -0.43
CA ALA A 43 -10.78 20.82 -0.75
C ALA A 43 -9.82 21.71 -1.54
N LEU A 44 -8.54 21.78 -1.15
CA LEU A 44 -7.51 22.52 -1.87
C LEU A 44 -7.33 21.97 -3.29
N LEU A 45 -7.26 20.64 -3.44
CA LEU A 45 -7.17 19.98 -4.74
C LEU A 45 -8.38 20.29 -5.62
N MET A 46 -9.58 20.34 -5.03
CA MET A 46 -10.81 20.67 -5.74
C MET A 46 -10.84 22.13 -6.19
N LEU A 47 -10.45 23.06 -5.31
CA LEU A 47 -10.45 24.50 -5.57
C LEU A 47 -9.34 24.94 -6.53
N THR A 48 -8.17 24.31 -6.45
CA THR A 48 -7.02 24.65 -7.31
C THR A 48 -7.05 23.81 -8.57
N GLY A 49 -6.78 22.51 -8.47
CA GLY A 49 -6.72 21.61 -9.63
C GLY A 49 -8.05 21.49 -10.35
N GLY A 50 -9.12 21.16 -9.63
CA GLY A 50 -10.41 20.84 -10.26
C GLY A 50 -11.08 22.02 -10.95
N VAL A 51 -11.09 23.20 -10.32
CA VAL A 51 -11.63 24.43 -10.93
C VAL A 51 -10.79 24.87 -12.12
N ILE A 52 -9.44 24.81 -12.04
CA ILE A 52 -8.57 25.15 -13.17
C ILE A 52 -8.86 24.22 -14.36
N ILE A 53 -8.97 22.91 -14.12
CA ILE A 53 -9.31 21.93 -15.17
C ILE A 53 -10.70 22.24 -15.75
N GLY A 54 -11.69 22.50 -14.91
CA GLY A 54 -13.04 22.86 -15.36
C GLY A 54 -13.08 24.13 -16.20
N LEU A 55 -12.30 25.15 -15.84
CA LEU A 55 -12.18 26.40 -16.60
C LEU A 55 -11.39 26.21 -17.89
N ALA A 56 -10.32 25.41 -17.89
CA ALA A 56 -9.54 25.09 -19.08
C ALA A 56 -10.37 24.26 -20.08
N ALA A 57 -11.14 23.28 -19.58
CA ALA A 57 -12.00 22.44 -20.39
C ALA A 57 -13.13 23.22 -21.09
N ARG A 58 -13.54 24.40 -20.60
CA ARG A 58 -14.53 25.25 -21.30
C ARG A 58 -14.12 25.65 -22.72
N ARG A 59 -12.82 25.60 -23.04
CA ARG A 59 -12.29 26.00 -24.35
C ARG A 59 -11.90 24.81 -25.25
N PHE A 60 -12.05 23.58 -24.76
CA PHE A 60 -11.57 22.38 -25.45
C PHE A 60 -12.57 21.23 -25.33
N ASP A 61 -13.18 20.87 -26.46
CA ASP A 61 -13.90 19.60 -26.59
C ASP A 61 -12.89 18.47 -26.82
N VAL A 62 -13.10 17.32 -26.19
CA VAL A 62 -12.22 16.16 -26.36
C VAL A 62 -12.51 15.54 -27.72
N PRO A 63 -11.58 15.59 -28.70
CA PRO A 63 -11.84 15.03 -30.01
C PRO A 63 -11.92 13.50 -29.93
N VAL A 64 -12.91 12.90 -30.61
CA VAL A 64 -13.06 11.44 -30.72
C VAL A 64 -12.18 10.92 -31.86
N ILE A 65 -10.88 10.85 -31.60
CA ILE A 65 -9.83 10.39 -32.53
C ILE A 65 -9.19 9.09 -32.02
N PRO A 66 -8.49 8.32 -32.87
CA PRO A 66 -7.84 7.07 -32.44
C PRO A 66 -6.94 7.27 -31.20
N LEU A 67 -6.19 8.38 -31.13
CA LEU A 67 -5.33 8.66 -29.99
C LEU A 67 -6.10 8.79 -28.66
N SER A 68 -7.18 9.56 -28.63
CA SER A 68 -7.98 9.75 -27.40
C SER A 68 -8.71 8.46 -27.01
N ALA A 69 -9.13 7.65 -27.98
CA ALA A 69 -9.71 6.33 -27.72
C ALA A 69 -8.69 5.35 -27.16
N ALA A 70 -7.44 5.34 -27.67
CA ALA A 70 -6.34 4.56 -27.11
C ALA A 70 -6.03 4.97 -25.67
N VAL A 71 -5.98 6.27 -25.38
CA VAL A 71 -5.77 6.80 -24.04
C VAL A 71 -6.90 6.39 -23.10
N ALA A 72 -8.17 6.52 -23.52
CA ALA A 72 -9.31 6.09 -22.72
C ALA A 72 -9.26 4.58 -22.42
N LEU A 73 -8.95 3.74 -23.41
CA LEU A 73 -8.76 2.30 -23.24
C LEU A 73 -7.63 1.99 -22.25
N ALA A 74 -6.49 2.65 -22.37
CA ALA A 74 -5.36 2.48 -21.46
C ALA A 74 -5.73 2.90 -20.03
N CYS A 75 -6.45 4.01 -19.85
CA CYS A 75 -6.97 4.46 -18.57
C CYS A 75 -7.95 3.44 -17.98
N CYS A 76 -8.92 2.94 -18.76
CA CYS A 76 -9.86 1.92 -18.31
C CYS A 76 -9.16 0.61 -17.94
N ALA A 77 -8.21 0.14 -18.76
CA ALA A 77 -7.43 -1.06 -18.48
C ALA A 77 -6.59 -0.93 -17.20
N THR A 78 -5.97 0.23 -17.01
CA THR A 78 -5.18 0.55 -15.82
C THR A 78 -6.07 0.60 -14.57
N ALA A 79 -7.19 1.33 -14.64
CA ALA A 79 -8.16 1.41 -13.56
C ALA A 79 -8.72 0.02 -13.23
N PHE A 80 -9.11 -0.76 -14.23
CA PHE A 80 -9.59 -2.13 -14.06
C PHE A 80 -8.56 -3.01 -13.37
N THR A 81 -7.29 -2.98 -13.80
CA THR A 81 -6.22 -3.81 -13.22
C THR A 81 -5.96 -3.43 -11.76
N LEU A 82 -5.93 -2.13 -11.46
CA LEU A 82 -5.79 -1.64 -10.08
C LEU A 82 -6.97 -2.06 -9.21
N MET A 83 -8.20 -1.87 -9.70
CA MET A 83 -9.42 -2.30 -9.02
C MET A 83 -9.42 -3.81 -8.81
N LEU A 84 -9.05 -4.61 -9.81
CA LEU A 84 -8.97 -6.07 -9.73
C LEU A 84 -8.00 -6.53 -8.63
N SER A 85 -6.84 -5.88 -8.53
CA SER A 85 -5.88 -6.23 -7.49
C SER A 85 -6.40 -5.89 -6.07
N GLN A 86 -7.10 -4.76 -5.94
CA GLN A 86 -7.74 -4.37 -4.67
C GLN A 86 -8.92 -5.28 -4.32
N THR A 87 -9.76 -5.64 -5.29
CA THR A 87 -10.90 -6.54 -5.07
C THR A 87 -10.43 -7.94 -4.72
N LEU A 88 -9.35 -8.45 -5.32
CA LEU A 88 -8.78 -9.76 -4.98
C LEU A 88 -8.27 -9.79 -3.53
N ALA A 89 -7.54 -8.76 -3.11
CA ALA A 89 -7.09 -8.62 -1.72
C ALA A 89 -8.26 -8.49 -0.74
N ALA A 90 -9.22 -7.58 -1.04
CA ALA A 90 -10.38 -7.34 -0.20
C ALA A 90 -11.32 -8.56 -0.14
N ALA A 91 -11.51 -9.28 -1.24
CA ALA A 91 -12.27 -10.52 -1.27
C ALA A 91 -11.61 -11.59 -0.40
N SER A 92 -10.28 -11.73 -0.45
CA SER A 92 -9.58 -12.69 0.42
C SER A 92 -9.73 -12.39 1.92
N GLU A 93 -9.72 -11.11 2.29
CA GLU A 93 -9.90 -10.69 3.69
C GLU A 93 -11.38 -10.82 4.13
N ALA A 94 -12.30 -10.30 3.32
CA ALA A 94 -13.73 -10.30 3.60
C ALA A 94 -14.34 -11.70 3.60
N LEU A 95 -13.81 -12.65 2.80
CA LEU A 95 -14.37 -14.00 2.70
C LEU A 95 -13.75 -15.01 3.67
N TYR A 96 -12.58 -14.74 4.25
CA TYR A 96 -11.84 -15.76 5.00
C TYR A 96 -11.26 -15.30 6.34
N GLU A 97 -10.95 -14.02 6.54
CA GLU A 97 -10.31 -13.54 7.79
C GLU A 97 -11.28 -12.94 8.79
N ARG A 98 -12.43 -12.50 8.30
CA ARG A 98 -13.48 -11.97 9.14
C ARG A 98 -14.12 -13.16 9.87
N GLY A 99 -13.68 -13.38 11.11
CA GLY A 99 -14.17 -14.43 12.01
C GLY A 99 -15.63 -14.26 12.46
N ASP A 100 -16.41 -13.48 11.71
CA ASP A 100 -17.85 -13.30 11.86
C ASP A 100 -18.65 -14.25 10.96
N LEU A 101 -17.99 -15.05 10.12
CA LEU A 101 -18.63 -16.04 9.26
C LEU A 101 -19.37 -17.12 10.06
N ASP A 102 -18.79 -17.58 11.17
CA ASP A 102 -19.42 -18.58 12.05
C ASP A 102 -20.70 -18.02 12.71
N LEU A 103 -20.66 -16.74 13.09
CA LEU A 103 -21.80 -15.98 13.58
C LEU A 103 -22.87 -15.74 12.49
N LEU A 104 -22.47 -15.57 11.24
CA LEU A 104 -23.39 -15.35 10.12
C LEU A 104 -24.03 -16.65 9.63
N PHE A 105 -23.31 -17.79 9.68
CA PHE A 105 -23.88 -19.10 9.34
C PHE A 105 -24.75 -19.69 10.45
N SER A 106 -24.56 -19.28 11.70
CA SER A 106 -25.50 -19.57 12.80
C SER A 106 -26.74 -18.66 12.79
N SER A 107 -26.74 -17.60 11.99
CA SER A 107 -27.90 -16.73 11.80
C SER A 107 -28.84 -17.27 10.70
N PRO A 108 -30.17 -17.03 10.77
CA PRO A 108 -31.15 -17.48 9.77
C PRO A 108 -31.12 -16.64 8.49
N ILE A 109 -29.93 -16.35 7.95
CA ILE A 109 -29.73 -15.55 6.73
C ILE A 109 -29.14 -16.46 5.65
N PRO A 110 -29.73 -16.49 4.43
CA PRO A 110 -29.18 -17.28 3.34
C PRO A 110 -27.73 -16.88 3.01
N PRO A 111 -26.78 -17.85 2.89
CA PRO A 111 -25.38 -17.58 2.54
C PRO A 111 -25.18 -16.74 1.28
N ARG A 112 -26.08 -16.91 0.30
CA ARG A 112 -26.03 -16.16 -0.97
C ARG A 112 -26.25 -14.66 -0.76
N THR A 113 -27.15 -14.29 0.15
CA THR A 113 -27.44 -12.90 0.51
C THR A 113 -26.23 -12.25 1.19
N VAL A 114 -25.58 -12.99 2.10
CA VAL A 114 -24.36 -12.54 2.79
C VAL A 114 -23.22 -12.32 1.80
N LEU A 115 -22.98 -13.29 0.90
CA LEU A 115 -21.96 -13.17 -0.14
C LEU A 115 -22.23 -11.98 -1.06
N PHE A 116 -23.47 -11.83 -1.52
CA PHE A 116 -23.86 -10.73 -2.40
C PHE A 116 -23.61 -9.36 -1.76
N VAL A 117 -24.03 -9.18 -0.50
CA VAL A 117 -23.82 -7.93 0.23
C VAL A 117 -22.34 -7.66 0.47
N ARG A 118 -21.54 -8.68 0.83
CA ARG A 118 -20.09 -8.53 1.00
C ARG A 118 -19.40 -8.16 -0.31
N ALA A 119 -19.74 -8.84 -1.40
CA ALA A 119 -19.26 -8.53 -2.72
C ALA A 119 -19.60 -7.08 -3.11
N LEU A 120 -20.83 -6.64 -2.85
CA LEU A 120 -21.26 -5.26 -3.12
C LEU A 120 -20.51 -4.26 -2.24
N GLY A 121 -20.23 -4.62 -0.98
CA GLY A 121 -19.40 -3.84 -0.07
C GLY A 121 -17.95 -3.69 -0.56
N VAL A 122 -17.37 -4.75 -1.13
CA VAL A 122 -16.04 -4.71 -1.77
C VAL A 122 -16.07 -3.80 -3.00
N ALA A 123 -17.06 -3.94 -3.88
CA ALA A 123 -17.21 -3.10 -5.07
C ALA A 123 -17.35 -1.62 -4.70
N ALA A 124 -18.20 -1.31 -3.73
CA ALA A 124 -18.39 0.05 -3.23
C ALA A 124 -17.13 0.61 -2.56
N GLY A 125 -16.42 -0.21 -1.79
CA GLY A 125 -15.15 0.17 -1.17
C GLY A 125 -14.09 0.57 -2.20
N VAL A 126 -13.89 -0.25 -3.23
CA VAL A 126 -12.93 0.02 -4.31
C VAL A 126 -13.35 1.24 -5.13
N LEU A 127 -14.64 1.35 -5.48
CA LEU A 127 -15.18 2.52 -6.17
C LEU A 127 -14.95 3.81 -5.36
N THR A 128 -15.19 3.76 -4.05
CA THR A 128 -15.01 4.92 -3.14
C THR A 128 -13.58 5.44 -3.17
N VAL A 129 -12.57 4.56 -3.20
CA VAL A 129 -11.16 4.97 -3.29
C VAL A 129 -10.92 5.78 -4.56
N PHE A 130 -11.41 5.34 -5.72
CA PHE A 130 -11.27 6.06 -6.97
C PHE A 130 -12.05 7.38 -6.97
N LEU A 131 -13.28 7.37 -6.44
CA LEU A 131 -14.11 8.57 -6.34
C LEU A 131 -13.48 9.65 -5.48
N ILE A 132 -12.78 9.29 -4.38
CA ILE A 132 -12.08 10.28 -3.54
C ILE A 132 -11.03 11.07 -4.33
N PHE A 133 -10.38 10.47 -5.34
CA PHE A 133 -9.38 11.14 -6.16
C PHE A 133 -9.98 11.82 -7.40
N VAL A 134 -10.95 11.17 -8.07
CA VAL A 134 -11.54 11.68 -9.31
C VAL A 134 -12.50 12.83 -9.06
N THR A 135 -13.30 12.78 -7.99
CA THR A 135 -14.30 13.81 -7.66
C THR A 135 -13.71 15.20 -7.44
N PRO A 136 -12.65 15.42 -6.64
CA PRO A 136 -12.09 16.75 -6.50
C PRO A 136 -11.52 17.29 -7.83
N LEU A 137 -11.01 16.41 -8.70
CA LEU A 137 -10.39 16.82 -9.95
C LEU A 137 -11.40 17.13 -11.06
N LEU A 138 -12.43 16.31 -11.22
CA LEU A 138 -13.40 16.42 -12.32
C LEU A 138 -14.80 16.87 -11.89
N GLY A 139 -15.13 16.76 -10.61
CA GLY A 139 -16.40 17.23 -10.07
C GLY A 139 -16.69 18.70 -10.39
N PRO A 140 -15.74 19.64 -10.17
CA PRO A 140 -15.95 21.03 -10.55
C PRO A 140 -16.23 21.22 -12.06
N ALA A 141 -15.59 20.45 -12.94
CA ALA A 141 -15.80 20.53 -14.38
C ALA A 141 -17.25 20.19 -14.78
N VAL A 142 -17.87 19.22 -14.09
CA VAL A 142 -19.29 18.86 -14.28
C VAL A 142 -20.20 20.05 -13.97
N PHE A 143 -19.96 20.75 -12.85
CA PHE A 143 -20.75 21.92 -12.46
C PHE A 143 -20.47 23.17 -13.31
N LEU A 144 -19.26 23.28 -13.88
CA LEU A 144 -18.82 24.46 -14.63
C LEU A 144 -19.23 24.45 -16.11
N GLY A 145 -19.95 23.44 -16.58
CA GLY A 145 -20.56 23.42 -17.91
C GLY A 145 -20.40 22.13 -18.72
N HIS A 146 -19.75 21.10 -18.16
CA HIS A 146 -19.49 19.85 -18.89
C HIS A 146 -20.15 18.64 -18.21
N PRO A 147 -21.48 18.48 -18.31
CA PRO A 147 -22.20 17.35 -17.69
C PRO A 147 -21.80 15.99 -18.27
N GLU A 148 -21.25 15.97 -19.47
CA GLU A 148 -20.73 14.79 -20.17
C GLU A 148 -19.77 13.95 -19.31
N TRP A 149 -18.93 14.60 -18.48
CA TRP A 149 -18.00 13.93 -17.58
C TRP A 149 -18.67 13.11 -16.47
N LEU A 150 -20.00 13.24 -16.27
CA LEU A 150 -20.76 12.31 -15.44
C LEU A 150 -20.64 10.86 -15.95
N GLY A 151 -20.49 10.68 -17.26
CA GLY A 151 -20.25 9.38 -17.89
C GLY A 151 -19.05 8.66 -17.29
N LEU A 152 -17.97 9.38 -16.96
CA LEU A 152 -16.78 8.81 -16.31
C LEU A 152 -17.11 8.13 -14.97
N PHE A 153 -17.98 8.72 -14.16
CA PHE A 153 -18.38 8.15 -12.87
C PHE A 153 -19.14 6.84 -13.06
N GLY A 154 -19.99 6.77 -14.09
CA GLY A 154 -20.68 5.55 -14.48
C GLY A 154 -19.73 4.47 -15.02
N VAL A 155 -18.72 4.86 -15.82
CA VAL A 155 -17.67 3.95 -16.29
C VAL A 155 -16.86 3.38 -15.12
N LEU A 156 -16.48 4.22 -14.14
CA LEU A 156 -15.79 3.75 -12.93
C LEU A 156 -16.64 2.77 -12.12
N ALA A 157 -17.94 3.02 -11.98
CA ALA A 157 -18.86 2.11 -11.32
C ALA A 157 -18.97 0.76 -12.07
N ALA A 158 -19.07 0.79 -13.40
CA ALA A 158 -19.08 -0.40 -14.25
C ALA A 158 -17.79 -1.21 -14.10
N LEU A 159 -16.63 -0.55 -14.14
CA LEU A 159 -15.32 -1.18 -13.95
C LEU A 159 -15.17 -1.77 -12.54
N ALA A 160 -15.66 -1.09 -11.50
CA ALA A 160 -15.61 -1.60 -10.12
C ALA A 160 -16.44 -2.87 -9.96
N LEU A 161 -17.64 -2.93 -10.55
CA LEU A 161 -18.48 -4.13 -10.55
C LEU A 161 -17.81 -5.28 -11.32
N LEU A 162 -17.28 -4.99 -12.51
CA LEU A 162 -16.57 -5.97 -13.35
C LEU A 162 -15.31 -6.51 -12.65
N ALA A 163 -14.51 -5.64 -12.05
CA ALA A 163 -13.32 -5.98 -11.29
C ALA A 163 -13.65 -6.80 -10.03
N THR A 164 -14.80 -6.56 -9.42
CA THR A 164 -15.27 -7.35 -8.27
C THR A 164 -15.73 -8.73 -8.72
N ALA A 165 -16.48 -8.82 -9.83
CA ALA A 165 -16.93 -10.08 -10.41
C ALA A 165 -15.74 -11.00 -10.77
N THR A 166 -14.74 -10.43 -11.43
CA THR A 166 -13.50 -11.11 -11.83
C THR A 166 -12.60 -11.42 -10.63
N GLY A 167 -12.46 -10.50 -9.68
CA GLY A 167 -11.72 -10.72 -8.44
C GLY A 167 -12.30 -11.85 -7.58
N LEU A 168 -13.63 -11.92 -7.45
CA LEU A 168 -14.33 -12.99 -6.71
C LEU A 168 -14.16 -14.36 -7.37
N THR A 169 -14.33 -14.43 -8.70
CA THR A 169 -14.14 -15.68 -9.46
C THR A 169 -12.70 -16.17 -9.35
N LEU A 170 -11.72 -15.27 -9.49
CA LEU A 170 -10.31 -15.58 -9.35
C LEU A 170 -9.95 -16.00 -7.92
N ALA A 171 -10.45 -15.31 -6.89
CA ALA A 171 -10.24 -15.66 -5.50
C ALA A 171 -10.73 -17.08 -5.19
N MET A 172 -11.95 -17.42 -5.67
CA MET A 172 -12.54 -18.73 -5.44
C MET A 172 -11.83 -19.84 -6.24
N ALA A 173 -11.36 -19.55 -7.46
CA ALA A 173 -10.55 -20.47 -8.24
C ALA A 173 -9.20 -20.75 -7.55
N LEU A 174 -8.55 -19.72 -7.06
CA LEU A 174 -7.27 -19.81 -6.36
C LEU A 174 -7.41 -20.57 -5.03
N PHE A 175 -8.52 -20.36 -4.31
CA PHE A 175 -8.88 -21.15 -3.13
C PHE A 175 -8.97 -22.64 -3.45
N LYS A 176 -9.67 -23.01 -4.53
CA LYS A 176 -9.81 -24.41 -4.93
C LYS A 176 -8.46 -25.06 -5.27
N LEU A 177 -7.54 -24.30 -5.86
CA LEU A 177 -6.25 -24.82 -6.33
C LEU A 177 -5.19 -24.90 -5.24
N ILE A 178 -5.11 -23.91 -4.34
CA ILE A 178 -3.95 -23.73 -3.45
C ILE A 178 -4.36 -23.57 -1.97
N GLY A 179 -5.66 -23.51 -1.67
CA GLY A 179 -6.20 -23.37 -0.32
C GLY A 179 -6.21 -21.93 0.23
N PRO A 180 -6.93 -21.67 1.33
CA PRO A 180 -7.23 -20.31 1.81
C PRO A 180 -5.99 -19.51 2.22
N ARG A 181 -5.06 -20.14 2.95
CA ARG A 181 -3.86 -19.46 3.47
C ARG A 181 -2.94 -18.98 2.35
N ARG A 182 -2.74 -19.80 1.31
CA ARG A 182 -1.87 -19.45 0.17
C ARG A 182 -2.56 -18.49 -0.80
N THR A 183 -3.88 -18.60 -0.96
CA THR A 183 -4.71 -17.66 -1.75
C THR A 183 -4.51 -16.23 -1.27
N ARG A 184 -4.51 -16.00 0.04
CA ARG A 184 -4.20 -14.69 0.63
C ARG A 184 -2.83 -14.17 0.23
N THR A 185 -1.79 -14.99 0.39
CA THR A 185 -0.42 -14.59 0.06
C THR A 185 -0.31 -14.18 -1.40
N VAL A 186 -0.89 -14.96 -2.31
CA VAL A 186 -0.89 -14.64 -3.74
C VAL A 186 -1.70 -13.37 -4.02
N ALA A 187 -2.87 -13.20 -3.40
CA ALA A 187 -3.68 -11.99 -3.56
C ALA A 187 -2.93 -10.72 -3.11
N GLN A 188 -2.22 -10.79 -1.97
CA GLN A 188 -1.41 -9.68 -1.46
C GLN A 188 -0.21 -9.39 -2.36
N VAL A 189 0.47 -10.42 -2.86
CA VAL A 189 1.60 -10.26 -3.80
C VAL A 189 1.12 -9.64 -5.11
N LEU A 190 0.01 -10.12 -5.69
CA LEU A 190 -0.57 -9.54 -6.89
C LEU A 190 -0.98 -8.09 -6.69
N ALA A 191 -1.58 -7.75 -5.54
CA ALA A 191 -1.93 -6.38 -5.22
C ALA A 191 -0.70 -5.47 -5.09
N ALA A 192 0.36 -5.95 -4.42
CA ALA A 192 1.61 -5.23 -4.30
C ALA A 192 2.32 -5.03 -5.64
N LEU A 193 2.39 -6.09 -6.46
CA LEU A 193 2.99 -6.03 -7.80
C LEU A 193 2.21 -5.10 -8.72
N THR A 194 0.88 -5.14 -8.69
CA THR A 194 0.04 -4.25 -9.51
C THR A 194 0.23 -2.79 -9.08
N GLY A 195 0.23 -2.50 -7.78
CA GLY A 195 0.50 -1.16 -7.26
C GLY A 195 1.90 -0.67 -7.63
N ALA A 196 2.90 -1.54 -7.58
CA ALA A 196 4.26 -1.20 -7.99
C ALA A 196 4.41 -1.00 -9.49
N ALA A 197 3.77 -1.83 -10.32
CA ALA A 197 3.76 -1.67 -11.77
C ALA A 197 3.13 -0.33 -12.17
N PHE A 198 2.01 0.04 -11.53
CA PHE A 198 1.39 1.34 -11.73
C PHE A 198 2.31 2.49 -11.31
N PHE A 199 2.96 2.38 -10.14
CA PHE A 199 3.95 3.37 -9.70
C PHE A 199 5.10 3.52 -10.71
N LEU A 200 5.71 2.42 -11.16
CA LEU A 200 6.80 2.45 -12.13
C LEU A 200 6.34 3.04 -13.47
N ALA A 201 5.14 2.67 -13.95
CA ALA A 201 4.56 3.25 -15.16
C ALA A 201 4.33 4.76 -15.02
N SER A 202 3.88 5.24 -13.85
CA SER A 202 3.74 6.68 -13.58
C SER A 202 5.07 7.43 -13.60
N GLN A 203 6.17 6.72 -13.31
CA GLN A 203 7.53 7.24 -13.31
C GLN A 203 8.24 7.05 -14.65
N ILE A 204 7.53 6.71 -15.74
CA ILE A 204 8.18 6.40 -17.03
C ILE A 204 9.01 7.56 -17.58
N ARG A 205 8.59 8.82 -17.38
CA ARG A 205 9.39 10.00 -17.74
C ARG A 205 10.70 10.04 -16.96
N THR A 206 10.64 9.76 -15.68
CA THR A 206 11.80 9.66 -14.79
C THR A 206 12.72 8.51 -15.20
N ILE A 207 12.15 7.35 -15.54
CA ILE A 207 12.87 6.13 -15.93
C ILE A 207 13.49 6.25 -17.33
N MET A 208 12.85 6.95 -18.28
CA MET A 208 13.35 7.07 -19.66
C MET A 208 14.14 8.36 -19.90
N GLY A 209 13.93 9.38 -19.08
CA GLY A 209 14.46 10.73 -19.26
C GLY A 209 13.51 11.59 -20.09
N GLU A 210 13.50 12.90 -19.85
CA GLU A 210 12.53 13.84 -20.45
C GLU A 210 12.53 13.74 -21.98
N LYS A 211 13.71 13.86 -22.61
CA LYS A 211 13.87 13.83 -24.08
C LYS A 211 13.38 12.51 -24.70
N ALA A 212 13.72 11.37 -24.11
CA ALA A 212 13.29 10.07 -24.62
C ALA A 212 11.78 9.88 -24.46
N SER A 213 11.21 10.32 -23.33
CA SER A 213 9.77 10.25 -23.09
C SER A 213 8.95 11.16 -24.01
N GLU A 214 9.45 12.36 -24.30
CA GLU A 214 8.84 13.27 -25.26
C GLU A 214 8.93 12.71 -26.67
N SER A 215 10.07 12.13 -27.06
CA SER A 215 10.23 11.50 -28.37
C SER A 215 9.26 10.32 -28.57
N LEU A 216 9.03 9.51 -27.53
CA LEU A 216 8.04 8.42 -27.57
C LEU A 216 6.60 8.92 -27.64
N PHE A 217 6.28 9.97 -26.88
CA PHE A 217 4.93 10.54 -26.92
C PHE A 217 4.66 11.20 -28.27
N GLN A 218 5.67 11.89 -28.83
CA GLN A 218 5.60 12.46 -30.17
C GLN A 218 5.53 11.38 -31.26
N SER A 219 6.26 10.27 -31.15
CA SER A 219 6.16 9.17 -32.10
C SER A 219 4.80 8.50 -32.04
N LEU A 220 4.27 8.23 -30.84
CA LEU A 220 2.91 7.70 -30.65
C LEU A 220 1.84 8.66 -31.19
N ALA A 221 2.00 9.97 -30.97
CA ALA A 221 1.09 10.98 -31.50
C ALA A 221 1.15 11.06 -33.03
N ARG A 222 2.35 10.97 -33.63
CA ARG A 222 2.53 10.92 -35.09
C ARG A 222 1.94 9.65 -35.68
N ASP A 223 2.22 8.48 -35.10
CA ASP A 223 1.66 7.20 -35.56
C ASP A 223 0.12 7.19 -35.51
N ALA A 224 -0.46 7.82 -34.49
CA ALA A 224 -1.91 7.98 -34.39
C ALA A 224 -2.47 9.00 -35.40
N ALA A 225 -1.75 10.09 -35.67
CA ALA A 225 -2.15 11.10 -36.67
C ALA A 225 -2.01 10.59 -38.12
N GLU A 226 -1.02 9.74 -38.38
CA GLU A 226 -0.79 9.08 -39.67
C GLU A 226 -1.72 7.88 -39.92
N GLY A 227 -2.64 7.59 -39.00
CA GLY A 227 -3.61 6.50 -39.14
C GLY A 227 -3.01 5.09 -39.00
N ARG A 228 -1.77 4.96 -38.53
CA ARG A 228 -1.10 3.66 -38.29
C ARG A 228 -1.71 2.90 -37.11
N VAL A 229 -2.37 3.63 -36.19
CA VAL A 229 -3.11 3.05 -35.05
C VAL A 229 -4.58 2.88 -35.43
N THR A 230 -4.93 1.69 -35.91
CA THR A 230 -6.33 1.32 -36.18
C THR A 230 -6.99 0.78 -34.92
N ILE A 231 -7.95 1.51 -34.37
CA ILE A 231 -8.77 1.05 -33.24
C ILE A 231 -10.09 0.49 -33.81
N PRO A 232 -10.51 -0.72 -33.40
CA PRO A 232 -11.79 -1.26 -33.84
C PRO A 232 -12.96 -0.36 -33.38
N PRO A 233 -14.11 -0.35 -34.07
CA PRO A 233 -15.25 0.51 -33.70
C PRO A 233 -15.70 0.38 -32.23
N ILE A 234 -15.60 -0.83 -31.66
CA ILE A 234 -15.89 -1.10 -30.24
C ILE A 234 -14.86 -0.45 -29.30
N GLY A 235 -13.61 -0.26 -29.74
CA GLY A 235 -12.55 0.36 -28.94
C GLY A 235 -12.81 1.84 -28.62
N TYR A 236 -13.71 2.51 -29.33
CA TYR A 236 -14.14 3.88 -29.03
C TYR A 236 -15.19 3.94 -27.91
N TRP A 237 -15.83 2.82 -27.56
CA TRP A 237 -16.93 2.80 -26.59
C TRP A 237 -16.56 3.33 -25.21
N PRO A 238 -15.38 3.02 -24.63
CA PRO A 238 -14.99 3.58 -23.34
C PRO A 238 -14.87 5.10 -23.37
N LEU A 239 -14.26 5.66 -24.42
CA LEU A 239 -14.15 7.11 -24.59
C LEU A 239 -15.54 7.75 -24.68
N LYS A 240 -16.41 7.20 -25.53
CA LYS A 240 -17.78 7.67 -25.71
C LYS A 240 -18.60 7.60 -24.42
N ALA A 241 -18.46 6.52 -23.66
CA ALA A 241 -19.09 6.36 -22.36
C ALA A 241 -18.58 7.37 -21.33
N MET A 242 -17.27 7.69 -21.33
CA MET A 242 -16.68 8.71 -20.44
C MET A 242 -17.18 10.12 -20.77
N LEU A 243 -17.43 10.40 -22.06
CA LEU A 243 -18.06 11.62 -22.57
C LEU A 243 -19.59 11.63 -22.45
N GLY A 244 -20.18 10.63 -21.79
CA GLY A 244 -21.62 10.65 -21.48
C GLY A 244 -22.54 10.21 -22.63
N GLU A 245 -22.03 9.59 -23.71
CA GLU A 245 -22.91 8.94 -24.68
C GLU A 245 -23.73 7.82 -23.98
N PRO A 246 -25.08 7.84 -24.05
CA PRO A 246 -25.92 6.98 -23.22
C PRO A 246 -25.81 5.50 -23.59
N LEU A 247 -25.70 5.17 -24.88
CA LEU A 247 -25.67 3.78 -25.35
C LEU A 247 -24.38 3.04 -24.91
N PRO A 248 -23.16 3.56 -25.16
CA PRO A 248 -21.93 2.94 -24.66
C PRO A 248 -21.89 2.86 -23.13
N LEU A 249 -22.36 3.90 -22.44
CA LEU A 249 -22.40 3.94 -20.98
C LEU A 249 -23.32 2.86 -20.41
N LEU A 250 -24.56 2.77 -20.90
CA LEU A 250 -25.51 1.75 -20.46
C LEU A 250 -25.00 0.34 -20.72
N ALA A 251 -24.37 0.11 -21.88
CA ALA A 251 -23.80 -1.19 -22.20
C ALA A 251 -22.67 -1.58 -21.23
N MET A 252 -21.75 -0.66 -20.92
CA MET A 252 -20.68 -0.93 -19.96
C MET A 252 -21.23 -1.21 -18.55
N VAL A 253 -22.20 -0.41 -18.10
CA VAL A 253 -22.86 -0.64 -16.80
C VAL A 253 -23.61 -1.97 -16.78
N ALA A 254 -24.32 -2.32 -17.85
CA ALA A 254 -25.04 -3.60 -17.97
C ALA A 254 -24.08 -4.79 -17.96
N ILE A 255 -22.94 -4.69 -18.66
CA ILE A 255 -21.89 -5.73 -18.64
C ILE A 255 -21.30 -5.89 -17.23
N GLY A 256 -20.92 -4.78 -16.59
CA GLY A 256 -20.35 -4.80 -15.23
C GLY A 256 -21.34 -5.35 -14.20
N ALA A 257 -22.58 -4.87 -14.20
CA ALA A 257 -23.63 -5.33 -13.31
C ALA A 257 -24.03 -6.79 -13.58
N GLY A 258 -24.18 -7.17 -14.85
CA GLY A 258 -24.49 -8.54 -15.26
C GLY A 258 -23.40 -9.52 -14.82
N ALA A 259 -22.13 -9.21 -15.10
CA ALA A 259 -21.00 -10.02 -14.66
C ALA A 259 -20.95 -10.15 -13.12
N PHE A 260 -21.19 -9.06 -12.41
CA PHE A 260 -21.24 -9.05 -10.95
C PHE A 260 -22.37 -9.93 -10.39
N VAL A 261 -23.60 -9.76 -10.87
CA VAL A 261 -24.75 -10.55 -10.44
C VAL A 261 -24.54 -12.03 -10.75
N LEU A 262 -24.09 -12.36 -11.95
CA LEU A 262 -23.80 -13.75 -12.34
C LEU A 262 -22.72 -14.37 -11.45
N SER A 263 -21.63 -13.64 -11.17
CA SER A 263 -20.56 -14.10 -10.28
C SER A 263 -21.06 -14.31 -8.85
N ALA A 264 -21.73 -13.31 -8.26
CA ALA A 264 -22.22 -13.38 -6.89
C ALA A 264 -23.26 -14.50 -6.69
N LEU A 265 -24.17 -14.70 -7.65
CA LEU A 265 -25.20 -15.74 -7.57
C LEU A 265 -24.65 -17.14 -7.80
N SER A 266 -23.73 -17.32 -8.76
CA SER A 266 -23.14 -18.62 -9.08
C SER A 266 -22.16 -19.13 -8.02
N LEU A 267 -21.43 -18.22 -7.36
CA LEU A 267 -20.45 -18.57 -6.33
C LEU A 267 -21.05 -18.81 -4.95
N GLY A 268 -22.33 -18.48 -4.72
CA GLY A 268 -22.97 -18.58 -3.40
C GLY A 268 -22.92 -19.98 -2.77
N LYS A 269 -23.08 -21.06 -3.56
CA LYS A 269 -22.95 -22.44 -3.07
C LYS A 269 -21.49 -22.77 -2.72
N ARG A 270 -20.56 -22.49 -3.65
CA ARG A 270 -19.13 -22.76 -3.49
C ARG A 270 -18.52 -22.00 -2.31
N PHE A 271 -19.05 -20.81 -2.01
CA PHE A 271 -18.66 -20.02 -0.85
C PHE A 271 -19.02 -20.70 0.48
N ALA A 272 -20.22 -21.29 0.59
CA ALA A 272 -20.61 -22.02 1.79
C ALA A 272 -19.68 -23.23 2.03
N ASP A 273 -19.38 -23.99 0.98
CA ASP A 273 -18.46 -25.14 1.05
C ASP A 273 -17.03 -24.69 1.43
N ALA A 274 -16.54 -23.61 0.81
CA ALA A 274 -15.22 -23.05 1.07
C ALA A 274 -15.09 -22.50 2.49
N ALA A 275 -16.14 -21.85 3.00
CA ALA A 275 -16.14 -21.28 4.34
C ALA A 275 -16.24 -22.37 5.42
N ALA A 276 -17.03 -23.43 5.19
CA ALA A 276 -17.08 -24.60 6.06
C ALA A 276 -15.71 -25.32 6.12
N ALA A 277 -15.04 -25.49 4.98
CA ALA A 277 -13.69 -26.06 4.92
C ALA A 277 -12.62 -25.19 5.60
N ALA A 278 -12.78 -23.86 5.58
CA ALA A 278 -11.88 -22.95 6.28
C ALA A 278 -12.07 -23.00 7.81
N ALA A 279 -13.30 -23.16 8.28
CA ALA A 279 -13.62 -23.29 9.71
C ALA A 279 -13.01 -24.57 10.32
N THR A 280 -13.08 -25.70 9.61
CA THR A 280 -12.48 -26.97 10.06
C THR A 280 -10.94 -26.94 10.05
N GLN A 281 -10.32 -26.29 9.06
CA GLN A 281 -8.85 -26.12 9.01
C GLN A 281 -8.30 -25.20 10.12
N GLY A 282 -9.12 -24.28 10.65
CA GLY A 282 -8.77 -23.48 11.82
C GLY A 282 -8.63 -24.32 13.10
N ALA A 283 -9.48 -25.33 13.26
CA ALA A 283 -9.45 -26.26 14.38
C ALA A 283 -8.28 -27.28 14.27
N GLU A 284 -8.01 -27.80 13.06
CA GLU A 284 -6.91 -28.74 12.84
C GLU A 284 -5.52 -28.14 13.03
N ALA A 285 -5.34 -26.82 12.86
CA ALA A 285 -4.07 -26.16 13.15
C ALA A 285 -3.72 -26.13 14.65
N SER A 286 -4.72 -26.26 15.54
CA SER A 286 -4.52 -26.44 16.97
C SER A 286 -4.14 -27.89 17.30
N ALA A 287 -4.61 -28.85 16.48
CA ALA A 287 -4.23 -30.26 16.55
C ALA A 287 -2.96 -30.55 15.71
N ALA A 288 -1.88 -29.80 15.93
CA ALA A 288 -0.61 -30.13 15.30
C ALA A 288 -0.14 -31.51 15.79
N LYS A 289 -0.06 -32.49 14.89
CA LYS A 289 0.61 -33.78 15.14
C LYS A 289 1.97 -33.51 15.80
N PRO A 290 2.33 -34.21 16.89
CA PRO A 290 3.62 -34.03 17.53
C PRO A 290 4.71 -34.37 16.52
N VAL A 291 5.37 -33.35 15.99
CA VAL A 291 6.55 -33.51 15.15
C VAL A 291 7.59 -34.16 16.04
N LYS A 292 7.99 -35.40 15.74
CA LYS A 292 9.12 -36.07 16.41
C LYS A 292 10.30 -35.10 16.43
N GLY A 293 10.60 -34.58 17.61
CA GLY A 293 11.66 -33.61 17.81
C GLY A 293 12.97 -34.23 17.39
N ARG A 294 13.63 -33.65 16.37
CA ARG A 294 15.07 -33.84 16.23
C ARG A 294 15.71 -33.02 17.33
N ASP A 295 16.40 -33.67 18.26
CA ASP A 295 17.23 -33.03 19.28
C ASP A 295 18.32 -32.20 18.62
N ARG A 296 17.96 -30.98 18.21
CA ARG A 296 18.92 -29.97 17.83
C ARG A 296 19.37 -29.33 19.13
N ALA A 297 20.63 -29.55 19.48
CA ALA A 297 21.27 -28.84 20.57
C ALA A 297 20.96 -27.33 20.47
N PHE A 298 20.62 -26.70 21.59
CA PHE A 298 20.44 -25.25 21.75
C PHE A 298 21.80 -24.50 21.62
N ALA A 299 22.63 -24.88 20.64
CA ALA A 299 24.02 -24.47 20.47
C ALA A 299 24.18 -23.07 19.87
N ARG A 300 23.20 -22.17 20.05
CA ARG A 300 23.32 -20.76 19.64
C ARG A 300 23.02 -19.89 20.85
N GLY A 301 23.96 -18.99 21.19
CA GLY A 301 23.76 -17.99 22.23
C GLY A 301 22.49 -17.17 22.00
N VAL A 302 21.95 -16.57 23.07
CA VAL A 302 20.66 -15.85 23.10
C VAL A 302 20.50 -14.88 21.92
N PHE A 303 21.57 -14.15 21.58
CA PHE A 303 21.57 -13.21 20.46
C PHE A 303 21.33 -13.91 19.11
N ALA A 304 22.11 -14.94 18.79
CA ALA A 304 22.02 -15.64 17.51
C ALA A 304 20.72 -16.45 17.38
N ALA A 305 20.24 -17.02 18.49
CA ALA A 305 18.95 -17.72 18.52
C ALA A 305 17.79 -16.75 18.27
N THR A 306 17.80 -15.59 18.93
CA THR A 306 16.79 -14.52 18.74
C THR A 306 16.86 -13.95 17.33
N LEU A 307 18.05 -13.64 16.82
CA LEU A 307 18.23 -13.14 15.45
C LEU A 307 17.67 -14.12 14.41
N ALA A 308 18.01 -15.41 14.52
CA ALA A 308 17.53 -16.43 13.61
C ALA A 308 16.02 -16.70 13.75
N LYS A 309 15.44 -16.49 14.94
CA LYS A 309 13.98 -16.51 15.16
C LYS A 309 13.34 -15.36 14.39
N GLU A 310 13.76 -14.12 14.65
CA GLU A 310 13.11 -12.94 14.08
C GLU A 310 13.26 -12.86 12.55
N VAL A 311 14.43 -13.19 12.01
CA VAL A 311 14.63 -13.24 10.54
C VAL A 311 13.70 -14.27 9.89
N ARG A 312 13.53 -15.46 10.49
CA ARG A 312 12.59 -16.48 9.98
C ARG A 312 11.14 -16.03 10.08
N LEU A 313 10.79 -15.24 11.10
CA LEU A 313 9.44 -14.71 11.26
C LEU A 313 9.14 -13.63 10.21
N ILE A 314 10.08 -12.72 9.95
CA ILE A 314 9.97 -11.72 8.88
C ILE A 314 9.79 -12.41 7.53
N LEU A 315 10.61 -13.41 7.21
CA LEU A 315 10.53 -14.17 5.95
C LEU A 315 9.21 -14.94 5.77
N ARG A 316 8.51 -15.25 6.86
CA ARG A 316 7.22 -15.95 6.82
C ARG A 316 6.02 -15.01 6.73
N ASP A 317 6.21 -13.71 6.94
CA ASP A 317 5.14 -12.73 6.88
C ASP A 317 5.05 -12.10 5.48
N ALA A 318 4.14 -12.65 4.67
CA ALA A 318 3.90 -12.20 3.30
C ALA A 318 3.48 -10.72 3.20
N ALA A 319 2.75 -10.21 4.18
CA ALA A 319 2.29 -8.83 4.17
C ALA A 319 3.48 -7.88 4.37
N LEU A 320 4.40 -8.24 5.27
CA LEU A 320 5.63 -7.48 5.52
C LEU A 320 6.58 -7.52 4.34
N LEU A 321 6.76 -8.71 3.74
CA LEU A 321 7.56 -8.84 2.52
C LEU A 321 6.99 -7.95 1.40
N SER A 322 5.67 -7.91 1.23
CA SER A 322 5.02 -7.06 0.24
C SER A 322 5.23 -5.56 0.53
N GLN A 323 5.17 -5.15 1.79
CA GLN A 323 5.42 -3.76 2.19
C GLN A 323 6.88 -3.34 1.99
N VAL A 324 7.84 -4.21 2.32
CA VAL A 324 9.26 -3.95 2.08
C VAL A 324 9.53 -3.93 0.58
N LEU A 325 9.02 -4.91 -0.17
CA LEU A 325 9.16 -5.01 -1.63
C LEU A 325 8.66 -3.75 -2.33
N LEU A 326 7.52 -3.20 -1.93
CA LEU A 326 7.00 -1.95 -2.49
C LEU A 326 7.98 -0.78 -2.30
N ARG A 327 8.61 -0.69 -1.13
CA ARG A 327 9.64 0.34 -0.87
C ARG A 327 10.94 0.09 -1.64
N VAL A 328 11.31 -1.17 -1.87
CA VAL A 328 12.41 -1.52 -2.81
C VAL A 328 12.10 -1.00 -4.20
N LEU A 329 10.88 -1.22 -4.68
CA LEU A 329 10.47 -0.79 -6.02
C LEU A 329 10.47 0.74 -6.14
N TYR A 330 10.18 1.48 -5.06
CA TYR A 330 10.31 2.93 -5.03
C TYR A 330 11.77 3.43 -5.08
N LEU A 331 12.74 2.60 -4.67
CA LEU A 331 14.17 2.92 -4.81
C LEU A 331 14.64 2.78 -6.26
N VAL A 332 13.96 2.01 -7.11
CA VAL A 332 14.41 1.75 -8.50
C VAL A 332 14.46 3.02 -9.35
N PRO A 333 13.40 3.85 -9.47
CA PRO A 333 13.50 5.10 -10.23
C PRO A 333 14.57 6.03 -9.65
N THR A 334 14.65 6.12 -8.33
CA THR A 334 15.66 6.94 -7.64
C THR A 334 17.08 6.50 -7.99
N ALA A 335 17.36 5.20 -7.98
CA ALA A 335 18.66 4.64 -8.35
C ALA A 335 18.99 4.91 -9.83
N LEU A 336 18.00 4.84 -10.72
CA LEU A 336 18.19 5.18 -12.14
C LEU A 336 18.52 6.66 -12.33
N ILE A 337 17.80 7.58 -11.67
CA ILE A 337 18.11 9.01 -11.68
C ILE A 337 19.54 9.24 -11.18
N LEU A 338 19.90 8.63 -10.05
CA LEU A 338 21.24 8.72 -9.46
C LEU A 338 22.30 8.26 -10.45
N SER A 339 22.11 7.10 -11.09
CA SER A 339 23.09 6.55 -12.02
C SER A 339 23.31 7.41 -13.27
N ARG A 340 22.23 7.97 -13.83
CA ARG A 340 22.30 8.82 -15.03
C ARG A 340 22.97 10.14 -14.72
N THR A 341 22.57 10.76 -13.62
CA THR A 341 23.12 12.03 -13.16
C THR A 341 24.60 11.88 -12.81
N ALA A 342 24.99 10.78 -12.15
CA ALA A 342 26.39 10.50 -11.84
C ALA A 342 27.23 10.28 -13.11
N GLY A 343 26.68 9.60 -14.13
CA GLY A 343 27.39 9.32 -15.37
C GLY A 343 27.58 10.54 -16.31
N HIS A 344 26.76 11.58 -16.19
CA HIS A 344 26.84 12.78 -17.05
C HIS A 344 27.61 13.94 -16.42
N GLY A 345 28.06 13.84 -15.17
CA GLY A 345 28.83 14.90 -14.48
C GLY A 345 28.03 16.18 -14.11
N ASP A 346 26.87 16.41 -14.72
CA ASP A 346 26.15 17.69 -14.69
C ASP A 346 24.98 17.79 -13.70
N GLY A 347 25.05 17.22 -12.49
CA GLY A 347 23.89 17.31 -11.59
C GLY A 347 24.11 17.06 -10.10
N GLY A 348 24.93 17.89 -9.45
CA GLY A 348 25.09 17.86 -7.98
C GLY A 348 23.75 17.88 -7.23
N ALA A 349 22.76 18.65 -7.71
CA ALA A 349 21.44 18.76 -7.07
C ALA A 349 20.56 17.49 -7.24
N ALA A 350 20.54 16.88 -8.42
CA ALA A 350 19.76 15.66 -8.66
C ALA A 350 20.40 14.43 -7.98
N LEU A 351 21.74 14.39 -7.93
CA LEU A 351 22.49 13.37 -7.21
C LEU A 351 22.31 13.50 -5.69
N ALA A 352 22.31 14.74 -5.18
CA ALA A 352 21.97 15.05 -3.78
C ALA A 352 20.53 14.67 -3.42
N GLY A 353 19.57 14.98 -4.29
CA GLY A 353 18.16 14.61 -4.10
C GLY A 353 17.97 13.09 -4.02
N GLY A 354 18.58 12.34 -4.95
CA GLY A 354 18.50 10.89 -4.94
C GLY A 354 19.16 10.26 -3.69
N ALA A 355 20.30 10.79 -3.26
CA ALA A 355 20.96 10.36 -2.03
C ALA A 355 20.06 10.57 -0.81
N GLY A 356 19.45 11.74 -0.69
CA GLY A 356 18.49 12.05 0.37
C GLY A 356 17.30 11.08 0.39
N VAL A 357 16.72 10.76 -0.77
CA VAL A 357 15.61 9.79 -0.88
C VAL A 357 16.02 8.40 -0.39
N VAL A 358 17.22 7.92 -0.76
CA VAL A 358 17.74 6.63 -0.28
C VAL A 358 17.89 6.63 1.25
N VAL A 359 18.45 7.71 1.82
CA VAL A 359 18.63 7.86 3.27
C VAL A 359 17.28 7.91 4.00
N PHE A 360 16.30 8.62 3.46
CA PHE A 360 14.96 8.70 4.03
C PHE A 360 14.28 7.33 4.03
N LEU A 361 14.27 6.65 2.88
CA LEU A 361 13.63 5.34 2.72
C LEU A 361 14.29 4.26 3.58
N ALA A 362 15.62 4.30 3.74
CA ALA A 362 16.34 3.40 4.65
C ALA A 362 15.79 3.50 6.09
N GLY A 363 15.60 4.72 6.59
CA GLY A 363 14.99 4.99 7.89
C GLY A 363 13.56 4.45 8.00
N GLN A 364 12.72 4.73 6.99
CA GLN A 364 11.32 4.29 6.98
C GLN A 364 11.17 2.76 6.92
N VAL A 365 12.03 2.06 6.18
CA VAL A 365 12.05 0.59 6.16
C VAL A 365 12.50 0.05 7.51
N ALA A 366 13.63 0.54 8.03
CA ALA A 366 14.17 0.13 9.32
C ALA A 366 13.18 0.37 10.48
N GLY A 367 12.53 1.54 10.51
CA GLY A 367 11.50 1.89 11.51
C GLY A 367 10.35 0.90 11.49
N SER A 368 9.80 0.60 10.31
CA SER A 368 8.70 -0.37 10.20
C SER A 368 9.10 -1.79 10.66
N LEU A 369 10.27 -2.29 10.25
CA LEU A 369 10.75 -3.62 10.64
C LEU A 369 11.09 -3.67 12.14
N SER A 370 11.63 -2.58 12.68
CA SER A 370 11.94 -2.46 14.10
C SER A 370 10.66 -2.43 14.93
N TRP A 371 9.64 -1.68 14.50
CA TRP A 371 8.34 -1.65 15.15
C TRP A 371 7.75 -3.06 15.28
N ILE A 372 7.80 -3.85 14.21
CA ILE A 372 7.27 -5.22 14.21
C ILE A 372 8.10 -6.15 15.09
N THR A 373 9.42 -6.18 14.90
CA THR A 373 10.30 -7.11 15.64
C THR A 373 10.33 -6.81 17.15
N LEU A 374 10.24 -5.53 17.53
CA LEU A 374 10.26 -5.11 18.92
C LEU A 374 8.88 -5.19 19.57
N SER A 375 7.83 -4.71 18.89
CA SER A 375 6.52 -4.52 19.51
C SER A 375 5.56 -5.71 19.29
N ALA A 376 5.76 -6.51 18.23
CA ALA A 376 4.89 -7.65 17.93
C ALA A 376 5.41 -8.92 18.63
N GLU A 377 5.33 -8.93 19.95
CA GLU A 377 5.73 -10.05 20.80
C GLU A 377 4.52 -10.70 21.47
N GLU A 378 4.38 -12.02 21.35
CA GLU A 378 3.19 -12.74 21.83
C GLU A 378 3.20 -13.00 23.34
N SER A 379 4.38 -13.05 23.95
CA SER A 379 4.54 -13.31 25.38
C SER A 379 5.61 -12.41 25.98
N PRO A 380 5.35 -11.09 26.09
CA PRO A 380 6.28 -10.15 26.71
C PRO A 380 6.59 -10.55 28.17
N ASP A 381 5.62 -11.12 28.87
CA ASP A 381 5.76 -11.54 30.27
C ASP A 381 6.79 -12.66 30.44
N LEU A 382 6.84 -13.64 29.52
CA LEU A 382 7.82 -14.71 29.56
C LEU A 382 9.25 -14.19 29.31
N LEU A 383 9.39 -13.16 28.47
CA LEU A 383 10.69 -12.51 28.25
C LEU A 383 11.11 -11.66 29.44
N ALA A 384 10.15 -11.04 30.13
CA ALA A 384 10.40 -10.26 31.34
C ALA A 384 10.92 -11.13 32.50
N VAL A 385 10.49 -12.39 32.58
CA VAL A 385 10.94 -13.36 33.59
C VAL A 385 12.18 -14.15 33.13
N SER A 386 12.61 -13.98 31.87
CA SER A 386 13.76 -14.72 31.36
C SER A 386 15.08 -14.28 32.03
N PRO A 387 16.02 -15.20 32.29
CA PRO A 387 17.34 -14.85 32.83
C PRO A 387 18.24 -14.12 31.81
N ALA A 388 17.77 -13.95 30.57
CA ALA A 388 18.51 -13.30 29.52
C ALA A 388 18.51 -11.77 29.69
N ALA A 389 19.67 -11.15 29.55
CA ALA A 389 19.78 -9.70 29.56
C ALA A 389 18.90 -9.06 28.47
N THR A 390 17.95 -8.22 28.88
CA THR A 390 17.02 -7.48 28.00
C THR A 390 17.72 -6.70 26.90
N ARG A 391 18.93 -6.18 27.18
CA ARG A 391 19.78 -5.48 26.22
C ARG A 391 20.24 -6.38 25.07
N SER A 392 20.57 -7.64 25.35
CA SER A 392 20.97 -8.62 24.32
C SER A 392 19.81 -8.96 23.40
N LEU A 393 18.62 -9.17 23.99
CA LEU A 393 17.39 -9.43 23.25
C LEU A 393 17.01 -8.24 22.33
N ARG A 394 17.03 -7.01 22.87
CA ARG A 394 16.73 -5.80 22.09
C ARG A 394 17.73 -5.58 20.96
N ARG A 395 19.03 -5.79 21.19
CA ARG A 395 20.07 -5.71 20.14
C ARG A 395 19.87 -6.75 19.05
N ALA A 396 19.51 -7.99 19.43
CA ALA A 396 19.25 -9.05 18.46
C ALA A 396 18.04 -8.74 17.58
N LYS A 397 16.96 -8.21 18.17
CA LYS A 397 15.77 -7.77 17.45
C LYS A 397 16.05 -6.58 16.54
N LEU A 398 16.79 -5.58 17.02
CA LEU A 398 17.21 -4.44 16.22
C LEU A 398 18.09 -4.89 15.04
N ALA A 399 19.05 -5.78 15.28
CA ALA A 399 19.88 -6.36 14.22
C ALA A 399 19.03 -7.14 13.19
N ALA A 400 18.02 -7.89 13.64
CA ALA A 400 17.08 -8.58 12.76
C ALA A 400 16.28 -7.62 11.86
N ALA A 401 15.97 -6.42 12.35
CA ALA A 401 15.28 -5.39 11.57
C ALA A 401 16.21 -4.64 10.61
N LEU A 402 17.46 -4.40 11.00
CA LEU A 402 18.43 -3.64 10.19
C LEU A 402 19.11 -4.48 9.11
N LEU A 403 19.29 -5.79 9.33
CA LEU A 403 19.97 -6.68 8.38
C LEU A 403 19.28 -6.71 6.99
N PRO A 404 17.95 -6.86 6.88
CA PRO A 404 17.28 -6.79 5.58
C PRO A 404 17.46 -5.45 4.88
N VAL A 405 17.51 -4.35 5.63
CA VAL A 405 17.72 -3.00 5.10
C VAL A 405 19.12 -2.85 4.54
N ALA A 406 20.14 -3.35 5.25
CA ALA A 406 21.52 -3.33 4.78
C ALA A 406 21.69 -4.15 3.49
N LEU A 407 21.10 -5.35 3.43
CA LEU A 407 21.12 -6.19 2.23
C LEU A 407 20.42 -5.52 1.05
N LEU A 408 19.28 -4.88 1.30
CA LEU A 408 18.53 -4.14 0.30
C LEU A 408 19.33 -2.97 -0.29
N LEU A 409 20.03 -2.23 0.56
CA LEU A 409 20.82 -1.05 0.14
C LEU A 409 22.15 -1.42 -0.51
N ALA A 410 22.61 -2.66 -0.37
CA ALA A 410 23.90 -3.10 -0.92
C ALA A 410 24.00 -2.87 -2.44
N VAL A 411 22.94 -3.21 -3.19
CA VAL A 411 22.92 -3.06 -4.65
C VAL A 411 22.99 -1.59 -5.10
N PRO A 412 22.09 -0.69 -4.67
CA PRO A 412 22.15 0.71 -5.10
C PRO A 412 23.42 1.42 -4.60
N LEU A 413 23.92 1.09 -3.40
CA LEU A 413 25.16 1.67 -2.89
C LEU A 413 26.40 1.16 -3.63
N ALA A 414 26.45 -0.12 -4.03
CA ALA A 414 27.55 -0.64 -4.84
C ALA A 414 27.60 0.02 -6.23
N MET A 415 26.44 0.22 -6.85
CA MET A 415 26.34 0.95 -8.12
C MET A 415 26.79 2.42 -7.96
N LEU A 416 26.34 3.09 -6.91
CA LEU A 416 26.73 4.47 -6.62
C LEU A 416 28.23 4.58 -6.29
N LEU A 417 28.81 3.58 -5.61
CA LEU A 417 30.22 3.54 -5.27
C LEU A 417 31.11 3.46 -6.51
N TRP A 418 30.66 2.74 -7.54
CA TRP A 418 31.37 2.64 -8.81
C TRP A 418 31.33 3.96 -9.61
N LEU A 419 30.19 4.68 -9.58
CA LEU A 419 30.01 5.90 -10.36
C LEU A 419 30.50 7.17 -9.66
N ALA A 420 30.25 7.29 -8.35
CA ALA A 420 30.51 8.48 -7.55
C ALA A 420 30.88 8.08 -6.10
N PRO A 421 32.14 7.72 -5.81
CA PRO A 421 32.52 7.08 -4.55
C PRO A 421 32.29 7.96 -3.32
N VAL A 422 32.54 9.27 -3.43
CA VAL A 422 32.30 10.22 -2.34
C VAL A 422 30.80 10.34 -2.02
N ALA A 423 29.95 10.39 -3.05
CA ALA A 423 28.51 10.44 -2.85
C ALA A 423 27.97 9.14 -2.26
N ALA A 424 28.52 8.00 -2.67
CA ALA A 424 28.19 6.70 -2.10
C ALA A 424 28.52 6.61 -0.61
N LEU A 425 29.66 7.16 -0.18
CA LEU A 425 30.06 7.17 1.21
C LEU A 425 29.10 8.01 2.08
N TRP A 426 28.77 9.23 1.64
CA TRP A 426 27.79 10.08 2.35
C TRP A 426 26.40 9.44 2.40
N THR A 427 25.96 8.84 1.29
CA THR A 427 24.66 8.15 1.22
C THR A 427 24.63 6.92 2.13
N ALA A 428 25.70 6.12 2.17
CA ALA A 428 25.83 4.95 3.02
C ALA A 428 25.82 5.33 4.52
N LEU A 429 26.58 6.36 4.89
CA LEU A 429 26.60 6.87 6.27
C LEU A 429 25.24 7.42 6.68
N GLY A 430 24.64 8.26 5.85
CA GLY A 430 23.31 8.81 6.10
C GLY A 430 22.26 7.71 6.23
N ALA A 431 22.25 6.72 5.34
CA ALA A 431 21.29 5.63 5.35
C ALA A 431 21.46 4.73 6.58
N GLY A 432 22.70 4.43 6.95
CA GLY A 432 23.02 3.70 8.18
C GLY A 432 22.55 4.43 9.44
N LEU A 433 22.84 5.73 9.54
CA LEU A 433 22.40 6.58 10.66
C LEU A 433 20.88 6.71 10.73
N SER A 434 20.21 6.86 9.59
CA SER A 434 18.76 6.95 9.48
C SER A 434 18.09 5.65 9.91
N ALA A 435 18.58 4.51 9.39
CA ALA A 435 18.10 3.19 9.76
C ALA A 435 18.29 2.92 11.26
N TRP A 436 19.47 3.22 11.79
CA TRP A 436 19.80 3.07 13.21
C TRP A 436 18.92 3.96 14.10
N SER A 437 18.72 5.23 13.72
CA SER A 437 17.93 6.19 14.48
C SER A 437 16.46 5.79 14.57
N CYS A 438 15.84 5.45 13.44
CA CYS A 438 14.45 4.96 13.42
C CYS A 438 14.29 3.65 14.22
N GLY A 439 15.29 2.77 14.18
CA GLY A 439 15.32 1.57 15.00
C GLY A 439 15.38 1.87 16.50
N LEU A 440 16.23 2.81 16.92
CA LEU A 440 16.34 3.25 18.31
C LEU A 440 15.08 3.95 18.82
N ILE A 441 14.43 4.79 18.00
CA ILE A 441 13.15 5.43 18.35
C ILE A 441 12.12 4.37 18.70
N ASN A 442 12.05 3.29 17.91
CA ASN A 442 11.19 2.15 18.19
C ASN A 442 11.60 1.39 19.46
N VAL A 443 12.90 1.28 19.76
CA VAL A 443 13.38 0.70 21.03
C VAL A 443 12.95 1.56 22.23
N TRP A 444 12.92 2.89 22.11
CA TRP A 444 12.53 3.78 23.21
C TRP A 444 11.01 3.84 23.40
N HIS A 445 10.24 3.76 22.32
CA HIS A 445 8.78 3.93 22.33
C HIS A 445 8.01 2.62 22.06
N GLN A 446 8.55 1.48 22.52
CA GLN A 446 7.95 0.17 22.37
C GLN A 446 6.56 0.11 23.01
N LYS A 447 5.61 -0.53 22.31
CA LYS A 447 4.29 -0.88 22.86
C LYS A 447 4.00 -2.34 22.52
N PRO A 448 4.34 -3.29 23.42
CA PRO A 448 4.12 -4.69 23.17
C PRO A 448 2.64 -4.97 22.93
N GLY A 449 2.35 -5.85 21.99
CA GLY A 449 1.02 -6.39 21.81
C GLY A 449 1.04 -7.66 21.00
N LYS A 450 -0.04 -8.43 21.11
CA LYS A 450 -0.18 -9.71 20.42
C LYS A 450 -0.13 -9.50 18.90
N ARG A 451 0.58 -10.37 18.18
CA ARG A 451 0.72 -10.28 16.71
C ARG A 451 -0.61 -10.28 15.97
N ALA A 452 -1.61 -11.00 16.48
CA ALA A 452 -2.96 -11.00 15.93
C ALA A 452 -3.65 -9.62 16.02
N ASP A 453 -3.34 -8.85 17.08
CA ASP A 453 -3.90 -7.51 17.29
C ASP A 453 -3.21 -6.45 16.44
N PHE A 454 -1.94 -6.64 16.05
CA PHE A 454 -1.23 -5.76 15.12
C PHE A 454 -1.85 -5.76 13.72
N LYS A 455 -2.48 -6.87 13.31
CA LYS A 455 -3.23 -6.94 12.05
C LYS A 455 -4.55 -6.15 12.11
N ARG A 456 -5.21 -6.11 13.28
CA ARG A 456 -6.49 -5.40 13.48
C ARG A 456 -6.33 -3.95 13.92
N ARG A 457 -5.20 -3.60 14.56
CA ARG A 457 -4.89 -2.25 15.03
C ARG A 457 -3.65 -1.76 14.29
N ARG A 458 -3.81 -0.83 13.34
CA ARG A 458 -2.72 0.00 12.78
C ARG A 458 -2.15 0.96 13.85
N GLY A 459 -1.72 0.42 14.99
CA GLY A 459 -1.48 1.14 16.24
C GLY A 459 0.00 1.39 16.52
N ALA A 460 0.79 1.82 15.54
CA ALA A 460 2.05 2.48 15.86
C ALA A 460 1.74 3.76 16.65
N SER A 461 2.59 4.13 17.61
CA SER A 461 2.38 5.40 18.31
C SER A 461 2.61 6.54 17.32
N TRP A 462 1.59 7.36 17.06
CA TRP A 462 1.65 8.49 16.13
C TRP A 462 2.87 9.38 16.37
N PHE A 463 3.20 9.61 17.64
CA PHE A 463 4.39 10.36 18.05
C PHE A 463 5.70 9.71 17.58
N ALA A 464 5.89 8.40 17.76
CA ALA A 464 7.09 7.71 17.26
C ALA A 464 7.17 7.75 15.74
N THR A 465 6.04 7.58 15.04
CA THR A 465 6.01 7.67 13.57
C THR A 465 6.36 9.07 13.08
N LEU A 466 5.86 10.12 13.73
CA LEU A 466 6.22 11.50 13.39
C LEU A 466 7.70 11.77 13.65
N ALA A 467 8.22 11.31 14.80
CA ALA A 467 9.63 11.42 15.13
C ALA A 467 10.52 10.69 14.12
N GLU A 468 10.15 9.49 13.69
CA GLU A 468 10.86 8.75 12.64
C GLU A 468 10.91 9.54 11.33
N VAL A 469 9.78 10.11 10.89
CA VAL A 469 9.71 10.91 9.67
C VAL A 469 10.59 12.16 9.78
N VAL A 470 10.51 12.90 10.89
CA VAL A 470 11.31 14.12 11.09
C VAL A 470 12.81 13.79 11.13
N VAL A 471 13.23 12.81 11.92
CA VAL A 471 14.65 12.44 12.05
C VAL A 471 15.21 11.90 10.73
N SER A 472 14.47 11.02 10.05
CA SER A 472 14.90 10.51 8.73
C SER A 472 14.95 11.60 7.66
N ALA A 473 14.05 12.60 7.70
CA ALA A 473 14.08 13.75 6.79
C ALA A 473 15.27 14.67 7.06
N LEU A 474 15.61 14.94 8.32
CA LEU A 474 16.79 15.72 8.69
C LEU A 474 18.08 15.01 8.24
N LEU A 475 18.21 13.70 8.50
CA LEU A 475 19.36 12.92 8.06
C LEU A 475 19.45 12.84 6.52
N ALA A 476 18.32 12.74 5.83
CA ALA A 476 18.25 12.80 4.37
C ALA A 476 18.70 14.15 3.81
N GLY A 477 18.25 15.26 4.41
CA GLY A 477 18.69 16.59 4.05
C GLY A 477 20.20 16.79 4.28
N GLY A 478 20.72 16.31 5.41
CA GLY A 478 22.16 16.35 5.70
C GLY A 478 22.99 15.56 4.68
N ALA A 479 22.61 14.33 4.39
CA ALA A 479 23.29 13.52 3.37
C ALA A 479 23.20 14.16 1.97
N GLY A 480 22.03 14.68 1.60
CA GLY A 480 21.86 15.40 0.33
C GLY A 480 22.75 16.63 0.22
N LEU A 481 22.80 17.49 1.25
CA LEU A 481 23.67 18.66 1.27
C LEU A 481 25.16 18.29 1.18
N ALA A 482 25.58 17.22 1.88
CA ALA A 482 26.95 16.73 1.79
C ALA A 482 27.31 16.24 0.38
N VAL A 483 26.38 15.53 -0.27
CA VAL A 483 26.51 15.07 -1.66
C VAL A 483 26.51 16.23 -2.66
N ALA A 484 25.80 17.31 -2.38
CA ALA A 484 25.80 18.54 -3.18
C ALA A 484 27.10 19.35 -3.07
N GLY A 485 28.09 18.91 -2.28
CA GLY A 485 29.32 19.65 -2.00
C GLY A 485 29.19 20.71 -0.91
N LEU A 486 28.03 20.83 -0.26
CA LEU A 486 27.74 21.78 0.82
C LEU A 486 27.90 21.11 2.20
N ALA A 487 29.01 20.39 2.41
CA ALA A 487 29.23 19.58 3.60
C ALA A 487 29.21 20.39 4.92
N SER A 488 29.63 21.65 4.88
CA SER A 488 29.53 22.56 6.04
C SER A 488 28.08 22.81 6.46
N TRP A 489 27.16 22.94 5.49
CA TRP A 489 25.74 23.14 5.73
C TRP A 489 25.03 21.86 6.16
N ALA A 490 25.57 20.69 5.82
CA ALA A 490 25.05 19.40 6.29
C ALA A 490 25.11 19.24 7.82
N LEU A 491 26.00 19.98 8.50
CA LEU A 491 26.09 19.96 9.97
C LEU A 491 24.82 20.45 10.66
N ILE A 492 24.08 21.38 10.04
CA ILE A 492 22.86 21.95 10.62
C ILE A 492 21.77 20.86 10.79
N PRO A 493 21.30 20.18 9.73
CA PRO A 493 20.29 19.14 9.89
C PRO A 493 20.81 17.92 10.68
N LEU A 494 22.11 17.61 10.61
CA LEU A 494 22.71 16.57 11.46
C LEU A 494 22.65 16.93 12.96
N ALA A 495 22.93 18.19 13.31
CA ALA A 495 22.82 18.68 14.68
C ALA A 495 21.37 18.62 15.17
N PHE A 496 20.39 19.07 14.38
CA PHE A 496 18.98 18.95 14.72
C PHE A 496 18.52 17.50 14.86
N ALA A 497 18.98 16.60 13.99
CA ALA A 497 18.70 15.16 14.12
C ALA A 497 19.28 14.59 15.43
N GLY A 498 20.51 14.99 15.79
CA GLY A 498 21.15 14.62 17.04
C GLY A 498 20.39 15.13 18.27
N LEU A 499 20.00 16.41 18.27
CA LEU A 499 19.18 17.02 19.33
C LEU A 499 17.81 16.32 19.46
N ALA A 500 17.16 16.03 18.33
CA ALA A 500 15.90 15.28 18.33
C ALA A 500 16.08 13.88 18.94
N MET A 501 17.15 13.17 18.58
CA MET A 501 17.46 11.85 19.15
C MET A 501 17.74 11.91 20.65
N LEU A 502 18.44 12.95 21.13
CA LEU A 502 18.67 13.17 22.55
C LEU A 502 17.35 13.46 23.29
N ALA A 503 16.48 14.30 22.73
CA ALA A 503 15.19 14.62 23.32
C ALA A 503 14.23 13.42 23.37
N LEU A 504 14.33 12.52 22.38
CA LEU A 504 13.50 11.31 22.30
C LEU A 504 14.03 10.13 23.14
N ARG A 505 15.26 10.23 23.64
CA ARG A 505 15.92 9.14 24.36
C ARG A 505 15.18 8.85 25.68
N ARG A 506 14.86 7.58 25.90
CA ARG A 506 14.35 7.08 27.19
C ARG A 506 15.36 6.16 27.86
N SER A 507 15.46 6.23 29.18
CA SER A 507 16.31 5.30 29.95
C SER A 507 15.69 3.90 29.99
N ASP A 508 16.52 2.87 30.23
CA ASP A 508 16.03 1.49 30.32
C ASP A 508 14.98 1.32 31.43
N GLU A 509 15.12 2.07 32.53
CA GLU A 509 14.17 2.13 33.64
C GLU A 509 12.83 2.75 33.23
N GLN A 510 12.86 3.86 32.48
CA GLN A 510 11.64 4.50 31.97
C GLN A 510 10.90 3.58 31.00
N ILE A 511 11.64 2.89 30.13
CA ILE A 511 11.06 1.91 29.20
C ILE A 511 10.42 0.78 30.01
N ALA A 512 11.13 0.20 30.98
CA ALA A 512 10.62 -0.88 31.83
C ALA A 512 9.37 -0.45 32.62
N LYS A 513 9.34 0.77 33.14
CA LYS A 513 8.20 1.32 33.87
C LYS A 513 6.96 1.44 32.98
N VAL A 514 7.10 1.96 31.76
CA VAL A 514 5.99 2.05 30.78
C VAL A 514 5.50 0.67 30.38
N LEU A 515 6.41 -0.29 30.19
CA LEU A 515 6.05 -1.67 29.84
C LEU A 515 5.32 -2.42 30.95
N ARG A 516 5.54 -2.08 32.22
CA ARG A 516 4.79 -2.65 33.37
C ARG A 516 3.40 -2.06 33.55
N MET A 517 3.16 -0.84 33.06
CA MET A 517 1.86 -0.17 33.16
C MET A 517 0.92 -0.47 31.99
N ALA A 518 1.46 -0.97 30.88
CA ALA A 518 0.72 -1.35 29.68
C ALA A 518 0.26 -2.80 29.78
#